data_AF-A0A843CKH0-F1
#
_entry.id   AF-A0A843CKH0-F1
#
_cell.length_a   1.000
_cell.length_b   1.000
_cell.length_c   1.000
_cell.angle_alpha   90.00
_cell.angle_beta   90.00
_cell.angle_gamma   90.00
#
_symmetry.space_group_name_H-M   'P 1'
#
loop_
_entity.id
_entity.type
_entity.pdbx_description
1 polymer ?
#
loop_
_entity_poly.entity_id
_entity_poly.type
_entity_poly.pdbx_seq_one_letter_code
_entity_poly.pdbx_strand_id
1 'polypeptide(L)'
;MSVNNSLTWMIGGPQGSGINSVAENFAKACVRGGLHVFANIEYHSNIKGEHSYYRLRVDTRELRSHVDWVDLLVALDKETIMGDLNKVHPTHNGHRHEVSPGGGIIYDSGLKLSPESFGRDDIRLFPIPYMDLLIDSLKEFGKDRELSKYQVMVNTIALGASLGLVGYDFGLASEAIKEGFTGRKAALGELNVSAAQHGYDYAQKMFGHEPFPFKLQKQILGEKRMMIRGVQAVAIGKIKAGCGFQTYYPITPATDESEYLESHQESYNMIVVQAEDEISAINMATGAAHAGLRSSTSTSGPGFSLMAEGLGWSGITEAPGPVIVLWQRAGPATGMPTRTEQADLRFALHAAHGEFPRMVIAPGDVVESFYDTFDAFNYAERYQVPVILLTDKFLASTYKDIAFLHTDGMKVDRGDLVQEADLAKNPDYKRYQWNDLGISPRSRPGLKGGIFWTTGDEHDEYGHITEATELRVRMMTKRMRKIELARQVIPDSKKATLHGPKSAPITLVGWGSTKGAILDGMEELKAAGIETNFLQIRYINPFPTDLVREI
;
A
#
# COMPACT_ATOMS: atom_id res chain seq x y z
N MET A 1 -7.30 9.39 -34.93
CA MET A 1 -6.03 9.92 -34.36
C MET A 1 -5.50 8.86 -33.42
N SER A 2 -4.20 8.59 -33.41
CA SER A 2 -3.59 7.67 -32.44
C SER A 2 -3.45 8.35 -31.08
N VAL A 3 -3.84 7.68 -30.02
CA VAL A 3 -3.55 8.09 -28.63
C VAL A 3 -2.18 7.53 -28.29
N ASN A 4 -1.19 8.41 -28.11
CA ASN A 4 0.17 8.00 -27.80
C ASN A 4 0.43 8.19 -26.30
N ASN A 5 1.03 7.19 -25.67
CA ASN A 5 1.51 7.24 -24.29
C ASN A 5 0.43 7.64 -23.27
N SER A 6 -0.81 7.22 -23.51
CA SER A 6 -1.90 7.21 -22.53
C SER A 6 -2.71 5.95 -22.78
N LEU A 7 -2.66 5.01 -21.84
CA LEU A 7 -3.25 3.68 -22.00
C LEU A 7 -3.73 3.16 -20.64
N THR A 8 -4.98 2.75 -20.55
CA THR A 8 -5.45 1.87 -19.48
C THR A 8 -5.46 0.42 -19.98
N TRP A 9 -4.55 -0.39 -19.46
CA TRP A 9 -4.41 -1.81 -19.73
C TRP A 9 -4.97 -2.62 -18.58
N MET A 10 -5.68 -3.71 -18.87
CA MET A 10 -6.14 -4.65 -17.86
C MET A 10 -5.85 -6.08 -18.32
N ILE A 11 -5.35 -6.90 -17.41
CA ILE A 11 -5.35 -8.35 -17.58
C ILE A 11 -6.26 -8.99 -16.54
N GLY A 12 -7.06 -9.97 -16.97
CA GLY A 12 -7.95 -10.72 -16.10
C GLY A 12 -7.90 -12.22 -16.38
N GLY A 13 -8.29 -13.00 -15.38
CA GLY A 13 -8.38 -14.45 -15.45
C GLY A 13 -8.45 -15.09 -14.05
N PRO A 14 -8.41 -16.43 -13.99
CA PRO A 14 -8.58 -17.14 -12.73
C PRO A 14 -7.35 -16.95 -11.84
N GLN A 15 -7.55 -16.79 -10.53
CA GLN A 15 -6.47 -16.73 -9.56
C GLN A 15 -5.56 -17.95 -9.69
N GLY A 16 -4.24 -17.73 -9.65
CA GLY A 16 -3.21 -18.75 -9.91
C GLY A 16 -2.75 -18.85 -11.38
N SER A 17 -3.32 -18.06 -12.29
CA SER A 17 -2.88 -17.95 -13.69
C SER A 17 -1.68 -17.02 -13.92
N GLY A 18 -1.09 -16.46 -12.86
CA GLY A 18 0.12 -15.62 -12.93
C GLY A 18 -0.10 -14.18 -13.42
N ILE A 19 -1.33 -13.67 -13.31
CA ILE A 19 -1.73 -12.28 -13.66
C ILE A 19 -0.80 -11.23 -13.05
N ASN A 20 -0.45 -11.34 -11.76
CA ASN A 20 0.39 -10.37 -11.08
C ASN A 20 1.76 -10.21 -11.73
N SER A 21 2.42 -11.34 -12.01
CA SER A 21 3.75 -11.35 -12.63
C SER A 21 3.73 -10.65 -14.00
N VAL A 22 2.72 -10.95 -14.81
CA VAL A 22 2.57 -10.35 -16.15
C VAL A 22 2.28 -8.85 -16.08
N ALA A 23 1.36 -8.43 -15.20
CA ALA A 23 1.04 -7.02 -15.02
C ALA A 23 2.25 -6.22 -14.51
N GLU A 24 3.00 -6.76 -13.56
CA GLU A 24 4.21 -6.12 -13.06
C GLU A 24 5.32 -6.05 -14.11
N ASN A 25 5.48 -7.07 -14.94
CA ASN A 25 6.45 -7.04 -16.06
C ASN A 25 6.06 -5.98 -17.09
N PHE A 26 4.77 -5.85 -17.41
CA PHE A 26 4.27 -4.76 -18.26
C PHE A 26 4.55 -3.38 -17.64
N ALA A 27 4.28 -3.22 -16.34
CA ALA A 27 4.56 -1.99 -15.59
C ALA A 27 6.04 -1.60 -15.64
N LYS A 28 6.92 -2.55 -15.31
CA LYS A 28 8.37 -2.37 -15.34
C LYS A 28 8.87 -2.00 -16.73
N ALA A 29 8.36 -2.65 -17.78
CA ALA A 29 8.71 -2.32 -19.16
C ALA A 29 8.31 -0.87 -19.50
N CYS A 30 7.11 -0.44 -19.11
CA CYS A 30 6.65 0.94 -19.31
C CYS A 30 7.58 1.95 -18.62
N VAL A 31 7.93 1.71 -17.36
CA VAL A 31 8.78 2.61 -16.57
C VAL A 31 10.22 2.65 -17.08
N ARG A 32 10.78 1.52 -17.51
CA ARG A 32 12.12 1.49 -18.13
C ARG A 32 12.19 2.24 -19.44
N GLY A 33 11.10 2.26 -20.21
CA GLY A 33 10.99 3.11 -21.40
C GLY A 33 10.55 4.53 -21.10
N GLY A 34 10.49 4.92 -19.82
CA GLY A 34 10.33 6.30 -19.39
C GLY A 34 8.91 6.71 -19.05
N LEU A 35 7.93 5.81 -19.07
CA LEU A 35 6.52 6.15 -18.81
C LEU A 35 6.17 6.07 -17.32
N HIS A 36 5.15 6.80 -16.89
CA HIS A 36 4.56 6.63 -15.56
C HIS A 36 3.51 5.54 -15.57
N VAL A 37 3.38 4.84 -14.45
CA VAL A 37 2.41 3.78 -14.26
C VAL A 37 1.69 3.89 -12.92
N PHE A 38 0.39 3.59 -12.94
CA PHE A 38 -0.38 3.39 -11.73
C PHE A 38 -1.17 2.09 -11.87
N ALA A 39 -0.89 1.11 -11.02
CA ALA A 39 -1.49 -0.20 -11.11
C ALA A 39 -2.18 -0.60 -9.79
N ASN A 40 -3.35 -1.22 -9.91
CA ASN A 40 -4.08 -1.80 -8.79
C ASN A 40 -4.59 -3.20 -9.15
N ILE A 41 -4.64 -4.07 -8.16
CA ILE A 41 -5.10 -5.45 -8.27
C ILE A 41 -6.37 -5.67 -7.46
N GLU A 42 -7.32 -6.38 -8.07
CA GLU A 42 -8.52 -6.85 -7.42
C GLU A 42 -8.63 -8.37 -7.54
N TYR A 43 -8.91 -9.02 -6.41
CA TYR A 43 -8.97 -10.47 -6.28
C TYR A 43 -10.01 -10.86 -5.23
N HIS A 44 -10.48 -12.10 -5.30
CA HIS A 44 -11.41 -12.64 -4.32
C HIS A 44 -10.65 -13.22 -3.12
N SER A 45 -11.35 -13.41 -2.00
CA SER A 45 -10.82 -14.13 -0.83
C SER A 45 -10.74 -15.64 -1.12
N ASN A 46 -9.93 -15.99 -2.09
CA ASN A 46 -9.74 -17.31 -2.66
C ASN A 46 -8.27 -17.46 -3.08
N ILE A 47 -7.72 -18.68 -3.03
CA ILE A 47 -6.32 -18.91 -3.40
C ILE A 47 -6.15 -19.21 -4.89
N LYS A 48 -7.12 -19.93 -5.49
CA LYS A 48 -7.06 -20.36 -6.89
C LYS A 48 -8.45 -20.60 -7.44
N GLY A 49 -8.72 -20.08 -8.64
CA GLY A 49 -9.91 -20.37 -9.42
C GLY A 49 -10.80 -19.17 -9.65
N GLU A 50 -11.15 -18.40 -8.61
CA GLU A 50 -12.00 -17.21 -8.77
C GLU A 50 -11.35 -16.15 -9.65
N HIS A 51 -12.17 -15.29 -10.26
CA HIS A 51 -11.68 -14.21 -11.11
C HIS A 51 -10.83 -13.19 -10.34
N SER A 52 -9.74 -12.76 -10.95
CA SER A 52 -8.92 -11.64 -10.52
C SER A 52 -8.53 -10.80 -11.73
N TYR A 53 -8.28 -9.51 -11.51
CA TYR A 53 -7.75 -8.65 -12.55
C TYR A 53 -6.75 -7.65 -11.99
N TYR A 54 -5.87 -7.21 -12.89
CA TYR A 54 -4.87 -6.18 -12.61
C TYR A 54 -5.06 -5.06 -13.62
N ARG A 55 -5.44 -3.88 -13.13
CA ARG A 55 -5.60 -2.68 -13.94
C ARG A 55 -4.34 -1.83 -13.83
N LEU A 56 -3.86 -1.32 -14.95
CA LEU A 56 -2.63 -0.56 -15.04
C LEU A 56 -2.86 0.61 -16.00
N ARG A 57 -2.67 1.82 -15.51
CA ARG A 57 -2.62 3.04 -16.34
C ARG A 57 -1.18 3.35 -16.67
N VAL A 58 -0.94 3.77 -17.90
CA VAL A 58 0.34 4.26 -18.41
C VAL A 58 0.13 5.67 -18.92
N ASP A 59 1.00 6.61 -18.55
CA ASP A 59 0.95 7.97 -19.08
C ASP A 59 2.35 8.62 -19.18
N THR A 60 2.44 9.71 -19.94
CA THR A 60 3.61 10.61 -19.96
C THR A 60 3.74 11.46 -18.71
N ARG A 61 2.64 11.71 -18.00
CA ARG A 61 2.58 12.47 -16.75
C ARG A 61 2.42 11.55 -15.54
N GLU A 62 2.74 12.05 -14.35
CA GLU A 62 2.51 11.28 -13.14
C GLU A 62 1.03 10.95 -12.94
N LEU A 63 0.76 9.69 -12.60
CA LEU A 63 -0.58 9.16 -12.33
C LEU A 63 -0.81 9.00 -10.82
N ARG A 64 -2.00 9.38 -10.35
CA ARG A 64 -2.35 9.37 -8.92
C ARG A 64 -3.50 8.43 -8.58
N SER A 65 -4.32 8.03 -9.54
CA SER A 65 -5.43 7.10 -9.34
C SER A 65 -5.58 6.10 -10.50
N HIS A 66 -6.43 5.09 -10.29
CA HIS A 66 -6.97 4.27 -11.37
C HIS A 66 -8.25 4.92 -11.95
N VAL A 67 -8.66 4.48 -13.13
CA VAL A 67 -9.91 4.89 -13.81
C VAL A 67 -10.75 3.65 -14.09
N ASP A 68 -12.05 3.83 -14.35
CA ASP A 68 -12.97 2.72 -14.58
C ASP A 68 -12.90 2.11 -15.97
N TRP A 69 -12.58 2.91 -16.99
CA TRP A 69 -12.48 2.44 -18.36
C TRP A 69 -11.16 1.71 -18.64
N VAL A 70 -11.16 0.88 -19.68
CA VAL A 70 -10.01 0.10 -20.15
C VAL A 70 -9.85 0.31 -21.65
N ASP A 71 -8.66 0.66 -22.10
CA ASP A 71 -8.37 0.81 -23.52
C ASP A 71 -7.99 -0.53 -24.15
N LEU A 72 -7.24 -1.36 -23.43
CA LEU A 72 -6.86 -2.71 -23.86
C LEU A 72 -7.12 -3.74 -22.75
N LEU A 73 -8.15 -4.56 -22.93
CA LEU A 73 -8.50 -5.67 -22.06
C LEU A 73 -7.84 -6.96 -22.56
N VAL A 74 -7.13 -7.65 -21.67
CA VAL A 74 -6.46 -8.92 -21.93
C VAL A 74 -7.15 -10.01 -21.13
N ALA A 75 -7.89 -10.85 -21.81
CA ALA A 75 -8.65 -11.94 -21.21
C ALA A 75 -7.93 -13.27 -21.36
N LEU A 76 -7.61 -13.89 -20.22
CA LEU A 76 -7.08 -15.26 -20.17
C LEU A 76 -8.19 -16.31 -20.18
N ASP A 77 -9.44 -15.91 -19.97
CA ASP A 77 -10.63 -16.75 -20.01
C ASP A 77 -11.87 -15.97 -20.47
N LYS A 78 -13.00 -16.68 -20.59
CA LYS A 78 -14.28 -16.09 -20.96
C LYS A 78 -14.89 -15.25 -19.83
N GLU A 79 -14.65 -15.62 -18.58
CA GLU A 79 -15.20 -14.95 -17.39
C GLU A 79 -14.69 -13.51 -17.27
N THR A 80 -13.42 -13.26 -17.60
CA THR A 80 -12.85 -11.91 -17.70
C THR A 80 -13.67 -10.99 -18.60
N ILE A 81 -14.21 -11.54 -19.69
CA ILE A 81 -14.95 -10.76 -20.70
C ILE A 81 -16.42 -10.62 -20.29
N MET A 82 -17.05 -11.75 -19.95
CA MET A 82 -18.52 -11.87 -19.86
C MET A 82 -19.06 -11.87 -18.42
N GLY A 83 -18.19 -12.04 -17.44
CA GLY A 83 -18.57 -12.21 -16.04
C GLY A 83 -19.07 -13.61 -15.70
N ASP A 84 -19.44 -13.79 -14.45
CA ASP A 84 -20.00 -15.00 -13.88
C ASP A 84 -21.53 -14.97 -13.81
N LEU A 85 -22.15 -14.39 -14.85
CA LEU A 85 -23.60 -14.13 -14.94
C LEU A 85 -24.49 -15.38 -14.87
N ASN A 86 -23.89 -16.56 -14.96
CA ASN A 86 -24.55 -17.85 -14.79
C ASN A 86 -24.72 -18.26 -13.30
N LYS A 87 -24.02 -17.61 -12.37
CA LYS A 87 -24.20 -17.85 -10.93
C LYS A 87 -25.53 -17.24 -10.44
N VAL A 88 -26.11 -17.81 -9.39
CA VAL A 88 -27.35 -17.29 -8.76
C VAL A 88 -27.14 -15.86 -8.23
N HIS A 89 -25.93 -15.60 -7.73
CA HIS A 89 -25.46 -14.29 -7.30
C HIS A 89 -24.15 -13.99 -8.04
N PRO A 90 -24.21 -13.37 -9.24
CA PRO A 90 -23.02 -12.96 -9.96
C PRO A 90 -22.18 -12.03 -9.11
N THR A 91 -20.87 -12.25 -9.12
CA THR A 91 -19.91 -11.43 -8.37
C THR A 91 -19.34 -10.30 -9.24
N HIS A 92 -19.39 -10.43 -10.57
CA HIS A 92 -19.02 -9.38 -11.51
C HIS A 92 -19.64 -9.58 -12.91
N ASN A 93 -19.76 -8.49 -13.67
CA ASN A 93 -20.35 -8.49 -15.02
C ASN A 93 -19.32 -8.68 -16.15
N GLY A 94 -18.11 -9.16 -15.81
CA GLY A 94 -16.96 -9.12 -16.72
C GLY A 94 -16.52 -7.68 -17.04
N HIS A 95 -15.51 -7.52 -17.88
CA HIS A 95 -14.90 -6.21 -18.14
C HIS A 95 -15.16 -5.66 -19.54
N ARG A 96 -15.94 -6.35 -20.38
CA ARG A 96 -16.26 -5.85 -21.74
C ARG A 96 -16.96 -4.48 -21.76
N HIS A 97 -17.74 -4.19 -20.71
CA HIS A 97 -18.50 -2.94 -20.60
C HIS A 97 -17.62 -1.75 -20.21
N GLU A 98 -16.45 -2.02 -19.64
CA GLU A 98 -15.44 -1.02 -19.27
C GLU A 98 -14.57 -0.62 -20.45
N VAL A 99 -14.60 -1.37 -21.56
CA VAL A 99 -13.73 -1.10 -22.70
C VAL A 99 -14.12 0.22 -23.38
N SER A 100 -13.17 1.14 -23.51
CA SER A 100 -13.36 2.44 -24.18
C SER A 100 -13.81 2.26 -25.64
N PRO A 101 -14.59 3.19 -26.21
CA PRO A 101 -14.83 3.20 -27.65
C PRO A 101 -13.53 3.23 -28.45
N GLY A 102 -13.40 2.36 -29.46
CA GLY A 102 -12.16 2.14 -30.20
C GLY A 102 -11.10 1.30 -29.46
N GLY A 103 -11.37 0.90 -28.22
CA GLY A 103 -10.55 0.00 -27.42
C GLY A 103 -10.53 -1.44 -27.94
N GLY A 104 -9.74 -2.27 -27.29
CA GLY A 104 -9.38 -3.60 -27.76
C GLY A 104 -9.58 -4.70 -26.73
N ILE A 105 -9.95 -5.89 -27.18
CA ILE A 105 -9.97 -7.11 -26.36
C ILE A 105 -9.06 -8.16 -26.98
N ILE A 106 -8.01 -8.56 -26.25
CA ILE A 106 -7.20 -9.74 -26.55
C ILE A 106 -7.83 -10.94 -25.84
N TYR A 107 -8.05 -12.03 -26.56
CA TYR A 107 -8.69 -13.23 -26.00
C TYR A 107 -8.26 -14.49 -26.73
N ASP A 108 -8.55 -15.65 -26.14
CA ASP A 108 -8.31 -16.95 -26.78
C ASP A 108 -9.19 -17.11 -28.03
N SER A 109 -8.57 -17.30 -29.20
CA SER A 109 -9.27 -17.50 -30.48
C SER A 109 -10.25 -18.68 -30.45
N GLY A 110 -10.03 -19.67 -29.57
CA GLY A 110 -10.93 -20.80 -29.34
C GLY A 110 -12.32 -20.39 -28.85
N LEU A 111 -12.49 -19.21 -28.25
CA LEU A 111 -13.79 -18.68 -27.80
C LEU A 111 -14.71 -18.28 -28.97
N LYS A 112 -14.15 -18.09 -30.19
CA LYS A 112 -14.89 -17.75 -31.42
C LYS A 112 -15.91 -16.63 -31.23
N LEU A 113 -15.51 -15.57 -30.53
CA LEU A 113 -16.36 -14.41 -30.28
C LEU A 113 -16.56 -13.61 -31.57
N SER A 114 -17.77 -13.07 -31.74
CA SER A 114 -18.13 -12.18 -32.85
C SER A 114 -18.63 -10.83 -32.30
N PRO A 115 -18.58 -9.72 -33.06
CA PRO A 115 -19.10 -8.42 -32.61
C PRO A 115 -20.56 -8.48 -32.10
N GLU A 116 -21.39 -9.30 -32.73
CA GLU A 116 -22.79 -9.52 -32.31
C GLU A 116 -22.90 -10.13 -30.91
N SER A 117 -21.87 -10.87 -30.47
CA SER A 117 -21.80 -11.46 -29.13
C SER A 117 -21.56 -10.42 -28.01
N PHE A 118 -21.15 -9.21 -28.36
CA PHE A 118 -20.80 -8.14 -27.41
C PHE A 118 -21.87 -7.07 -27.26
N GLY A 119 -22.81 -6.96 -28.21
CA GLY A 119 -23.77 -5.85 -28.24
C GLY A 119 -23.11 -4.48 -28.48
N ARG A 120 -21.86 -4.47 -28.94
CA ARG A 120 -21.03 -3.30 -29.24
C ARG A 120 -20.26 -3.55 -30.52
N ASP A 121 -20.30 -2.59 -31.45
CA ASP A 121 -19.60 -2.61 -32.74
C ASP A 121 -18.39 -1.65 -32.76
N ASP A 122 -18.15 -0.94 -31.66
CA ASP A 122 -17.08 0.04 -31.49
C ASP A 122 -15.84 -0.53 -30.79
N ILE A 123 -15.82 -1.83 -30.46
CA ILE A 123 -14.70 -2.53 -29.83
C ILE A 123 -13.97 -3.41 -30.87
N ARG A 124 -12.63 -3.37 -30.83
CA ARG A 124 -11.78 -4.22 -31.66
C ARG A 124 -11.48 -5.55 -30.97
N LEU A 125 -11.65 -6.65 -31.70
CA LEU A 125 -11.40 -8.00 -31.21
C LEU A 125 -10.08 -8.54 -31.77
N PHE A 126 -9.20 -9.00 -30.88
CA PHE A 126 -7.88 -9.54 -31.21
C PHE A 126 -7.76 -11.01 -30.76
N PRO A 127 -8.26 -11.96 -31.57
CA PRO A 127 -8.17 -13.39 -31.25
C PRO A 127 -6.73 -13.88 -31.33
N ILE A 128 -6.22 -14.48 -30.25
CA ILE A 128 -4.89 -15.08 -30.17
C ILE A 128 -5.02 -16.59 -29.93
N PRO A 129 -4.39 -17.46 -30.75
CA PRO A 129 -4.37 -18.89 -30.51
C PRO A 129 -3.33 -19.24 -29.42
N TYR A 130 -3.65 -18.90 -28.17
CA TYR A 130 -2.71 -18.96 -27.05
C TYR A 130 -2.03 -20.32 -26.91
N MET A 131 -2.79 -21.41 -27.02
CA MET A 131 -2.27 -22.76 -26.85
C MET A 131 -1.33 -23.17 -28.00
N ASP A 132 -1.64 -22.78 -29.24
CA ASP A 132 -0.79 -23.10 -30.39
C ASP A 132 0.53 -22.35 -30.31
N LEU A 133 0.49 -21.05 -29.98
CA LEU A 133 1.70 -20.24 -29.77
C LEU A 133 2.54 -20.74 -28.60
N LEU A 134 1.90 -21.24 -27.54
CA LEU A 134 2.62 -21.86 -26.42
C LEU A 134 3.34 -23.12 -26.88
N ILE A 135 2.65 -24.01 -27.59
CA ILE A 135 3.23 -25.24 -28.13
C ILE A 135 4.44 -24.92 -29.02
N ASP A 136 4.33 -23.93 -29.91
CA ASP A 136 5.42 -23.53 -30.79
C ASP A 136 6.62 -22.96 -30.03
N SER A 137 6.39 -22.09 -29.04
CA SER A 137 7.48 -21.58 -28.17
C SER A 137 8.19 -22.70 -27.38
N LEU A 138 7.45 -23.72 -26.95
CA LEU A 138 8.03 -24.84 -26.20
C LEU A 138 8.85 -25.80 -27.09
N LYS A 139 8.52 -25.91 -28.39
CA LYS A 139 9.28 -26.74 -29.34
C LYS A 139 10.71 -26.27 -29.49
N GLU A 140 10.97 -24.96 -29.44
CA GLU A 140 12.32 -24.37 -29.51
C GLU A 140 13.25 -24.90 -28.41
N PHE A 141 12.68 -25.33 -27.28
CA PHE A 141 13.40 -25.84 -26.12
C PHE A 141 13.21 -27.35 -25.91
N GLY A 142 12.53 -28.05 -26.84
CA GLY A 142 12.20 -29.48 -26.70
C GLY A 142 11.27 -29.80 -25.52
N LYS A 143 10.38 -28.86 -25.17
CA LYS A 143 9.47 -28.92 -24.01
C LYS A 143 7.98 -29.04 -24.38
N ASP A 144 7.67 -29.25 -25.66
CA ASP A 144 6.32 -29.33 -26.21
C ASP A 144 5.46 -30.44 -25.58
N ARG A 145 6.09 -31.52 -25.12
CA ARG A 145 5.41 -32.64 -24.43
C ARG A 145 5.06 -32.37 -22.96
N GLU A 146 5.56 -31.27 -22.38
CA GLU A 146 5.34 -30.88 -20.97
C GLU A 146 4.29 -29.77 -20.83
N LEU A 147 3.33 -29.66 -21.76
CA LEU A 147 2.39 -28.53 -21.87
C LEU A 147 1.65 -28.19 -20.56
N SER A 148 1.20 -29.20 -19.80
CA SER A 148 0.49 -28.99 -18.53
C SER A 148 1.31 -28.25 -17.48
N LYS A 149 2.64 -28.37 -17.53
CA LYS A 149 3.58 -27.69 -16.61
C LYS A 149 3.76 -26.22 -16.96
N TYR A 150 3.67 -25.88 -18.25
CA TYR A 150 3.95 -24.54 -18.76
C TYR A 150 2.68 -23.78 -19.18
N GLN A 151 1.49 -24.36 -18.97
CA GLN A 151 0.20 -23.73 -19.33
C GLN A 151 0.02 -22.33 -18.74
N VAL A 152 0.61 -22.05 -17.56
CA VAL A 152 0.57 -20.71 -16.96
C VAL A 152 1.16 -19.64 -17.90
N MET A 153 2.12 -20.00 -18.76
CA MET A 153 2.81 -19.08 -19.69
C MET A 153 1.93 -18.56 -20.83
N VAL A 154 0.68 -19.01 -20.94
CA VAL A 154 -0.34 -18.32 -21.75
C VAL A 154 -0.43 -16.84 -21.36
N ASN A 155 -0.27 -16.54 -20.07
CA ASN A 155 -0.23 -15.16 -19.58
C ASN A 155 0.90 -14.34 -20.23
N THR A 156 2.05 -14.96 -20.47
CA THR A 156 3.25 -14.35 -21.05
C THR A 156 3.10 -14.17 -22.57
N ILE A 157 2.40 -15.08 -23.25
CA ILE A 157 1.97 -14.88 -24.65
C ILE A 157 1.04 -13.67 -24.74
N ALA A 158 0.08 -13.56 -23.83
CA ALA A 158 -0.85 -12.43 -23.77
C ALA A 158 -0.14 -11.09 -23.51
N LEU A 159 0.90 -11.09 -22.66
CA LEU A 159 1.80 -9.94 -22.47
C LEU A 159 2.47 -9.54 -23.79
N GLY A 160 3.07 -10.51 -24.47
CA GLY A 160 3.70 -10.31 -25.78
C GLY A 160 2.75 -9.71 -26.80
N ALA A 161 1.57 -10.31 -26.94
CA ALA A 161 0.52 -9.83 -27.84
C ALA A 161 0.09 -8.38 -27.51
N SER A 162 -0.03 -8.06 -26.22
CA SER A 162 -0.33 -6.69 -25.77
C SER A 162 0.71 -5.70 -26.27
N LEU A 163 2.01 -6.00 -26.05
CA LEU A 163 3.13 -5.17 -26.48
C LEU A 163 3.18 -4.99 -28.00
N GLY A 164 2.93 -6.07 -28.75
CA GLY A 164 2.89 -6.05 -30.22
C GLY A 164 1.78 -5.16 -30.76
N LEU A 165 0.58 -5.20 -30.15
CA LEU A 165 -0.57 -4.38 -30.53
C LEU A 165 -0.34 -2.88 -30.25
N VAL A 166 0.18 -2.54 -29.07
CA VAL A 166 0.50 -1.15 -28.72
C VAL A 166 1.81 -0.66 -29.35
N GLY A 167 2.55 -1.53 -30.05
CA GLY A 167 3.77 -1.20 -30.76
C GLY A 167 4.93 -0.79 -29.85
N TYR A 168 5.03 -1.39 -28.66
CA TYR A 168 6.04 -1.04 -27.67
C TYR A 168 7.31 -1.90 -27.77
N ASP A 169 8.40 -1.43 -27.16
CA ASP A 169 9.70 -2.10 -27.23
C ASP A 169 9.71 -3.43 -26.46
N PHE A 170 9.82 -4.54 -27.19
CA PHE A 170 9.87 -5.89 -26.62
C PHE A 170 11.10 -6.12 -25.73
N GLY A 171 12.23 -5.46 -26.02
CA GLY A 171 13.47 -5.61 -25.25
C GLY A 171 13.27 -5.22 -23.78
N LEU A 172 12.51 -4.16 -23.52
CA LEU A 172 12.20 -3.72 -22.15
C LEU A 172 11.42 -4.76 -21.36
N ALA A 173 10.47 -5.44 -22.01
CA ALA A 173 9.69 -6.51 -21.40
C ALA A 173 10.51 -7.79 -21.21
N SER A 174 11.36 -8.14 -22.19
CA SER A 174 12.29 -9.26 -22.10
C SER A 174 13.20 -9.13 -20.88
N GLU A 175 13.79 -7.94 -20.67
CA GLU A 175 14.60 -7.66 -19.48
C GLU A 175 13.78 -7.75 -18.18
N ALA A 176 12.52 -7.29 -18.18
CA ALA A 176 11.66 -7.32 -17.00
C ALA A 176 11.30 -8.76 -16.61
N ILE A 177 10.98 -9.59 -17.61
CA ILE A 177 10.73 -11.02 -17.43
C ILE A 177 11.97 -11.70 -16.82
N LYS A 178 13.15 -11.50 -17.41
CA LYS A 178 14.40 -12.18 -16.98
C LYS A 178 14.81 -11.85 -15.55
N GLU A 179 14.55 -10.63 -15.07
CA GLU A 179 14.88 -10.21 -13.70
C GLU A 179 14.23 -11.10 -12.62
N GLY A 180 13.01 -11.60 -12.88
CA GLY A 180 12.30 -12.49 -11.96
C GLY A 180 12.88 -13.92 -11.88
N PHE A 181 13.80 -14.28 -12.78
CA PHE A 181 14.31 -15.64 -12.94
C PHE A 181 15.84 -15.68 -12.90
N THR A 182 16.41 -15.77 -11.69
CA THR A 182 17.87 -15.83 -11.49
C THR A 182 18.36 -17.25 -11.15
N GLY A 183 19.68 -17.47 -11.29
CA GLY A 183 20.35 -18.72 -10.93
C GLY A 183 19.74 -19.94 -11.62
N ARG A 184 19.31 -20.94 -10.83
CA ARG A 184 18.70 -22.19 -11.33
C ARG A 184 17.40 -21.97 -12.14
N LYS A 185 16.76 -20.80 -12.02
CA LYS A 185 15.53 -20.47 -12.74
C LYS A 185 15.76 -19.74 -14.07
N ALA A 186 17.00 -19.36 -14.41
CA ALA A 186 17.30 -18.55 -15.61
C ALA A 186 16.75 -19.16 -16.91
N ALA A 187 16.84 -20.49 -17.08
CA ALA A 187 16.28 -21.18 -18.25
C ALA A 187 14.75 -21.02 -18.38
N LEU A 188 14.03 -20.93 -17.26
CA LEU A 188 12.59 -20.66 -17.26
C LEU A 188 12.28 -19.20 -17.65
N GLY A 189 13.19 -18.28 -17.34
CA GLY A 189 13.13 -16.89 -17.81
C GLY A 189 13.24 -16.80 -19.33
N GLU A 190 14.20 -17.50 -19.94
CA GLU A 190 14.35 -17.55 -21.40
C GLU A 190 13.12 -18.18 -22.08
N LEU A 191 12.56 -19.25 -21.49
CA LEU A 191 11.32 -19.86 -21.98
C LEU A 191 10.16 -18.84 -21.98
N ASN A 192 10.02 -18.06 -20.90
CA ASN A 192 9.00 -17.00 -20.83
C ASN A 192 9.23 -15.91 -21.87
N VAL A 193 10.49 -15.52 -22.10
CA VAL A 193 10.80 -14.54 -23.15
C VAL A 193 10.42 -15.08 -24.53
N SER A 194 10.72 -16.35 -24.86
CA SER A 194 10.28 -16.94 -26.14
C SER A 194 8.75 -16.96 -26.26
N ALA A 195 8.02 -17.34 -25.21
CA ALA A 195 6.56 -17.31 -25.20
C ALA A 195 6.01 -15.89 -25.43
N ALA A 196 6.58 -14.86 -24.79
CA ALA A 196 6.21 -13.48 -25.05
C ALA A 196 6.53 -13.06 -26.50
N GLN A 197 7.68 -13.46 -27.04
CA GLN A 197 8.07 -13.11 -28.41
C GLN A 197 7.07 -13.68 -29.43
N HIS A 198 6.63 -14.93 -29.25
CA HIS A 198 5.61 -15.53 -30.12
C HIS A 198 4.28 -14.76 -30.09
N GLY A 199 3.85 -14.31 -28.91
CA GLY A 199 2.68 -13.44 -28.78
C GLY A 199 2.87 -12.09 -29.48
N TYR A 200 4.03 -11.46 -29.31
CA TYR A 200 4.39 -10.18 -29.92
C TYR A 200 4.39 -10.27 -31.46
N ASP A 201 5.08 -11.25 -32.01
CA ASP A 201 5.22 -11.44 -33.46
C ASP A 201 3.88 -11.80 -34.10
N TYR A 202 3.09 -12.65 -33.44
CA TYR A 202 1.74 -12.97 -33.91
C TYR A 202 0.87 -11.71 -33.99
N ALA A 203 0.85 -10.90 -32.94
CA ALA A 203 0.06 -9.67 -32.92
C ALA A 203 0.49 -8.68 -34.01
N GLN A 204 1.80 -8.49 -34.21
CA GLN A 204 2.33 -7.63 -35.28
C GLN A 204 1.94 -8.14 -36.66
N LYS A 205 2.12 -9.45 -36.91
CA LYS A 205 1.80 -10.08 -38.21
C LYS A 205 0.31 -10.01 -38.52
N MET A 206 -0.54 -10.33 -37.56
CA MET A 206 -1.97 -10.46 -37.78
C MET A 206 -2.71 -9.13 -37.75
N PHE A 207 -2.28 -8.19 -36.89
CA PHE A 207 -3.03 -6.95 -36.64
C PHE A 207 -2.25 -5.68 -36.99
N GLY A 208 -1.01 -5.78 -37.44
CA GLY A 208 -0.20 -4.61 -37.83
C GLY A 208 -0.71 -3.84 -39.05
N HIS A 209 -1.58 -4.45 -39.87
CA HIS A 209 -2.14 -3.83 -41.07
C HIS A 209 -3.23 -2.79 -40.76
N GLU A 210 -3.95 -2.94 -39.65
CA GLU A 210 -4.89 -1.95 -39.13
C GLU A 210 -4.47 -1.53 -37.72
N PRO A 211 -3.68 -0.46 -37.58
CA PRO A 211 -3.07 -0.10 -36.31
C PRO A 211 -4.12 0.14 -35.21
N PHE A 212 -3.96 -0.55 -34.09
CA PHE A 212 -4.68 -0.24 -32.86
C PHE A 212 -4.45 1.23 -32.45
N PRO A 213 -5.50 2.02 -32.13
CA PRO A 213 -5.35 3.47 -31.93
C PRO A 213 -4.49 3.86 -30.74
N PHE A 214 -4.35 3.00 -29.73
CA PHE A 214 -3.51 3.27 -28.55
C PHE A 214 -2.10 2.71 -28.76
N LYS A 215 -1.10 3.59 -28.67
CA LYS A 215 0.31 3.25 -28.88
C LYS A 215 1.16 3.68 -27.70
N LEU A 216 2.20 2.91 -27.42
CA LEU A 216 3.24 3.28 -26.46
C LEU A 216 4.58 3.47 -27.17
N GLN A 217 5.34 4.45 -26.72
CA GLN A 217 6.65 4.81 -27.25
C GLN A 217 7.56 5.19 -26.08
N LYS A 218 8.84 4.87 -26.22
CA LYS A 218 9.84 5.27 -25.24
C LYS A 218 9.94 6.78 -25.16
N GLN A 219 10.14 7.30 -23.96
CA GLN A 219 10.43 8.70 -23.70
C GLN A 219 11.68 8.83 -22.82
N ILE A 220 12.38 9.95 -23.00
CA ILE A 220 13.54 10.26 -22.17
C ILE A 220 13.02 10.88 -20.88
N LEU A 221 13.15 10.16 -19.77
CA LEU A 221 12.98 10.74 -18.45
C LEU A 221 14.26 11.45 -18.00
N GLY A 222 14.10 12.59 -17.32
CA GLY A 222 15.21 13.34 -16.74
C GLY A 222 15.82 12.70 -15.49
N GLU A 223 15.20 11.66 -14.93
CA GLU A 223 15.63 11.00 -13.70
C GLU A 223 15.31 9.50 -13.69
N LYS A 224 16.05 8.74 -12.87
CA LYS A 224 15.71 7.34 -12.57
C LYS A 224 14.55 7.30 -11.58
N ARG A 225 13.70 6.30 -11.70
CA ARG A 225 12.53 6.08 -10.85
C ARG A 225 12.51 4.68 -10.29
N MET A 226 11.79 4.47 -9.20
CA MET A 226 11.65 3.17 -8.56
C MET A 226 10.19 2.70 -8.61
N MET A 227 10.01 1.39 -8.83
CA MET A 227 8.72 0.74 -8.70
C MET A 227 8.53 0.25 -7.27
N ILE A 228 7.38 0.53 -6.68
CA ILE A 228 7.14 0.23 -5.27
C ILE A 228 5.65 -0.02 -4.99
N ARG A 229 5.38 -0.92 -4.04
CA ARG A 229 4.05 -1.16 -3.47
C ARG A 229 3.84 -0.34 -2.19
N GLY A 230 2.60 -0.02 -1.85
CA GLY A 230 2.31 0.72 -0.61
C GLY A 230 2.82 0.02 0.66
N VAL A 231 2.62 -1.30 0.76
CA VAL A 231 3.17 -2.11 1.87
C VAL A 231 4.69 -2.02 1.97
N GLN A 232 5.38 -1.97 0.83
CA GLN A 232 6.84 -1.83 0.78
C GLN A 232 7.28 -0.43 1.22
N ALA A 233 6.54 0.62 0.85
CA ALA A 233 6.87 1.98 1.29
C ALA A 233 6.77 2.14 2.80
N VAL A 234 5.74 1.56 3.43
CA VAL A 234 5.62 1.51 4.89
C VAL A 234 6.77 0.71 5.49
N ALA A 235 7.07 -0.49 4.98
CA ALA A 235 8.16 -1.33 5.48
C ALA A 235 9.54 -0.65 5.39
N ILE A 236 9.86 -0.01 4.25
CA ILE A 236 11.09 0.77 4.08
C ILE A 236 11.10 1.98 5.02
N GLY A 237 9.95 2.61 5.26
CA GLY A 237 9.78 3.68 6.25
C GLY A 237 10.11 3.20 7.67
N LYS A 238 9.65 2.01 8.06
CA LYS A 238 9.98 1.37 9.35
C LYS A 238 11.47 1.11 9.50
N ILE A 239 12.10 0.55 8.46
CA ILE A 239 13.55 0.30 8.43
C ILE A 239 14.31 1.62 8.58
N LYS A 240 13.95 2.65 7.79
CA LYS A 240 14.60 3.96 7.85
C LYS A 240 14.42 4.62 9.21
N ALA A 241 13.28 4.39 9.87
CA ALA A 241 13.00 4.86 11.21
C ALA A 241 13.78 4.11 12.31
N GLY A 242 14.51 3.05 11.97
CA GLY A 242 15.23 2.22 12.94
C GLY A 242 14.29 1.32 13.76
N CYS A 243 13.18 0.87 13.17
CA CYS A 243 12.34 -0.18 13.75
C CYS A 243 13.19 -1.44 14.00
N GLY A 244 13.25 -1.88 15.25
CA GLY A 244 14.03 -3.06 15.65
C GLY A 244 13.18 -4.29 15.93
N PHE A 245 11.86 -4.14 16.07
CA PHE A 245 10.96 -5.24 16.43
C PHE A 245 9.59 -5.08 15.78
N GLN A 246 9.21 -6.00 14.89
CA GLN A 246 7.89 -6.08 14.27
C GLN A 246 7.19 -7.34 14.75
N THR A 247 5.94 -7.20 15.20
CA THR A 247 5.06 -8.33 15.49
C THR A 247 3.86 -8.31 14.58
N TYR A 248 3.34 -9.47 14.22
CA TYR A 248 2.10 -9.53 13.44
C TYR A 248 1.41 -10.88 13.59
N TYR A 249 0.11 -10.90 13.35
CA TYR A 249 -0.64 -12.10 13.01
C TYR A 249 -1.07 -12.00 11.55
N PRO A 250 -0.93 -13.05 10.71
CA PRO A 250 -1.24 -12.94 9.29
C PRO A 250 -2.70 -12.54 9.03
N ILE A 251 -2.90 -11.40 8.36
CA ILE A 251 -4.21 -10.87 7.99
C ILE A 251 -4.12 -10.03 6.72
N THR A 252 -4.97 -10.30 5.72
CA THR A 252 -5.04 -9.47 4.50
C THR A 252 -5.55 -8.07 4.84
N PRO A 253 -4.93 -6.99 4.33
CA PRO A 253 -3.77 -6.93 3.41
C PRO A 253 -2.42 -6.65 4.12
N ALA A 254 -2.34 -6.80 5.44
CA ALA A 254 -1.19 -6.42 6.25
C ALA A 254 0.00 -7.39 6.18
N THR A 255 -0.24 -8.67 5.88
CA THR A 255 0.80 -9.73 5.89
C THR A 255 2.03 -9.38 5.05
N ASP A 256 1.84 -8.87 3.82
CA ASP A 256 2.91 -8.58 2.86
C ASP A 256 3.94 -7.58 3.38
N GLU A 257 3.53 -6.67 4.28
CA GLU A 257 4.42 -5.71 4.93
C GLU A 257 5.42 -6.43 5.86
N SER A 258 4.92 -7.35 6.68
CA SER A 258 5.75 -8.14 7.60
C SER A 258 6.63 -9.15 6.86
N GLU A 259 6.13 -9.79 5.80
CA GLU A 259 6.95 -10.68 4.95
C GLU A 259 8.10 -9.92 4.26
N TYR A 260 7.84 -8.69 3.79
CA TYR A 260 8.88 -7.84 3.24
C TYR A 260 9.96 -7.54 4.30
N LEU A 261 9.55 -7.14 5.51
CA LEU A 261 10.48 -6.88 6.61
C LEU A 261 11.28 -8.13 6.99
N GLU A 262 10.62 -9.29 7.05
CA GLU A 262 11.24 -10.57 7.40
C GLU A 262 12.32 -10.97 6.39
N SER A 263 12.06 -10.78 5.10
CA SER A 263 13.03 -11.05 4.03
C SER A 263 14.27 -10.13 4.04
N HIS A 264 14.22 -9.03 4.80
CA HIS A 264 15.33 -8.08 4.94
C HIS A 264 15.87 -7.99 6.38
N GLN A 265 15.35 -8.79 7.32
CA GLN A 265 15.58 -8.61 8.76
C GLN A 265 17.07 -8.71 9.15
N GLU A 266 17.81 -9.63 8.53
CA GLU A 266 19.25 -9.81 8.77
C GLU A 266 20.06 -8.60 8.31
N SER A 267 19.65 -7.97 7.20
CA SER A 267 20.37 -6.82 6.61
C SER A 267 20.21 -5.56 7.45
N TYR A 268 19.16 -5.47 8.27
CA TYR A 268 18.83 -4.27 9.04
C TYR A 268 18.78 -4.50 10.56
N ASN A 269 19.28 -5.64 11.04
CA ASN A 269 19.33 -6.01 12.46
C ASN A 269 17.97 -5.80 13.16
N MET A 270 16.93 -6.36 12.55
CA MET A 270 15.55 -6.27 13.00
C MET A 270 15.04 -7.68 13.33
N ILE A 271 14.11 -7.79 14.27
CA ILE A 271 13.41 -9.04 14.59
C ILE A 271 11.97 -8.94 14.09
N VAL A 272 11.54 -9.94 13.32
CA VAL A 272 10.13 -10.12 12.93
C VAL A 272 9.58 -11.35 13.65
N VAL A 273 8.46 -11.19 14.35
CA VAL A 273 7.79 -12.29 15.06
C VAL A 273 6.36 -12.43 14.54
N GLN A 274 6.07 -13.58 13.95
CA GLN A 274 4.69 -14.01 13.74
C GLN A 274 4.13 -14.49 15.09
N ALA A 275 3.21 -13.72 15.66
CA ALA A 275 2.55 -14.05 16.91
C ALA A 275 1.42 -15.07 16.68
N GLU A 276 0.91 -15.63 17.77
CA GLU A 276 -0.20 -16.58 17.79
C GLU A 276 -1.58 -15.93 17.53
N ASP A 277 -1.72 -14.66 17.88
CA ASP A 277 -2.90 -13.80 17.64
C ASP A 277 -2.53 -12.30 17.75
N GLU A 278 -3.48 -11.42 17.44
CA GLU A 278 -3.27 -9.98 17.52
C GLU A 278 -3.13 -9.43 18.95
N ILE A 279 -3.67 -10.13 19.96
CA ILE A 279 -3.52 -9.76 21.38
C ILE A 279 -2.03 -9.90 21.76
N SER A 280 -1.44 -11.03 21.39
CA SER A 280 -0.04 -11.34 21.61
C SER A 280 0.85 -10.39 20.81
N ALA A 281 0.48 -10.09 19.56
CA ALA A 281 1.22 -9.15 18.72
C ALA A 281 1.34 -7.75 19.35
N ILE A 282 0.23 -7.13 19.79
CA ILE A 282 0.28 -5.78 20.38
C ILE A 282 1.01 -5.77 21.73
N ASN A 283 0.84 -6.81 22.54
CA ASN A 283 1.48 -6.91 23.85
C ASN A 283 3.00 -7.12 23.72
N MET A 284 3.44 -7.97 22.80
CA MET A 284 4.87 -8.14 22.47
C MET A 284 5.48 -6.83 21.94
N ALA A 285 4.79 -6.13 21.03
CA ALA A 285 5.27 -4.84 20.52
C ALA A 285 5.40 -3.80 21.63
N THR A 286 4.42 -3.72 22.53
CA THR A 286 4.46 -2.78 23.67
C THR A 286 5.57 -3.14 24.67
N GLY A 287 5.79 -4.43 24.94
CA GLY A 287 6.91 -4.90 25.75
C GLY A 287 8.27 -4.53 25.14
N ALA A 288 8.43 -4.71 23.82
CA ALA A 288 9.64 -4.31 23.11
C ALA A 288 9.88 -2.78 23.15
N ALA A 289 8.81 -1.97 23.13
CA ALA A 289 8.91 -0.52 23.29
C ALA A 289 9.49 -0.15 24.68
N HIS A 290 8.99 -0.77 25.75
CA HIS A 290 9.53 -0.61 27.10
C HIS A 290 10.97 -1.13 27.23
N ALA A 291 11.35 -2.15 26.47
CA ALA A 291 12.73 -2.64 26.39
C ALA A 291 13.69 -1.65 25.69
N GLY A 292 13.16 -0.58 25.07
CA GLY A 292 13.95 0.47 24.42
C GLY A 292 14.17 0.28 22.92
N LEU A 293 13.51 -0.71 22.30
CA LEU A 293 13.45 -0.87 20.86
C LEU A 293 12.35 0.03 20.29
N ARG A 294 12.55 0.53 19.06
CA ARG A 294 11.43 1.02 18.26
C ARG A 294 10.65 -0.19 17.76
N SER A 295 9.40 -0.33 18.19
CA SER A 295 8.58 -1.49 17.88
C SER A 295 7.32 -1.11 17.10
N SER A 296 6.80 -2.08 16.36
CA SER A 296 5.61 -1.91 15.55
C SER A 296 4.82 -3.20 15.41
N THR A 297 3.54 -3.06 15.08
CA THR A 297 2.71 -4.15 14.60
C THR A 297 1.92 -3.71 13.35
N SER A 298 1.44 -4.66 12.57
CA SER A 298 0.66 -4.42 11.35
C SER A 298 -0.58 -5.32 11.36
N THR A 299 -1.75 -4.74 11.07
CA THR A 299 -3.04 -5.43 11.18
C THR A 299 -4.11 -4.79 10.28
N SER A 300 -5.34 -5.30 10.39
CA SER A 300 -6.55 -4.74 9.76
C SER A 300 -7.70 -4.69 10.78
N GLY A 301 -8.89 -4.21 10.40
CA GLY A 301 -10.03 -3.96 11.31
C GLY A 301 -10.34 -5.06 12.34
N PRO A 302 -10.42 -6.35 11.97
CA PRO A 302 -10.65 -7.44 12.92
C PRO A 302 -9.55 -7.56 13.98
N GLY A 303 -8.29 -7.57 13.54
CA GLY A 303 -7.15 -7.68 14.44
C GLY A 303 -6.99 -6.44 15.32
N PHE A 304 -7.24 -5.24 14.78
CA PHE A 304 -7.24 -4.01 15.56
C PHE A 304 -8.32 -4.00 16.66
N SER A 305 -9.45 -4.67 16.42
CA SER A 305 -10.48 -4.86 17.45
C SER A 305 -9.96 -5.68 18.63
N LEU A 306 -9.18 -6.73 18.36
CA LEU A 306 -8.52 -7.55 19.39
C LEU A 306 -7.40 -6.79 20.11
N MET A 307 -6.71 -5.89 19.42
CA MET A 307 -5.63 -5.08 20.00
C MET A 307 -6.10 -3.99 20.98
N ALA A 308 -7.41 -3.73 21.08
CA ALA A 308 -7.93 -2.57 21.82
C ALA A 308 -7.48 -2.54 23.30
N GLU A 309 -7.43 -3.67 23.99
CA GLU A 309 -6.94 -3.71 25.38
C GLU A 309 -5.45 -3.39 25.48
N GLY A 310 -4.61 -4.04 24.64
CA GLY A 310 -3.18 -3.77 24.58
C GLY A 310 -2.84 -2.33 24.16
N LEU A 311 -3.66 -1.73 23.29
CA LEU A 311 -3.57 -0.32 22.95
C LEU A 311 -3.81 0.56 24.19
N GLY A 312 -4.84 0.27 24.98
CA GLY A 312 -5.10 0.94 26.26
C GLY A 312 -3.92 0.82 27.22
N TRP A 313 -3.36 -0.38 27.33
CA TRP A 313 -2.19 -0.64 28.17
C TRP A 313 -0.95 0.14 27.71
N SER A 314 -0.69 0.24 26.40
CA SER A 314 0.39 1.08 25.86
C SER A 314 0.21 2.56 26.19
N GLY A 315 -1.04 3.04 26.20
CA GLY A 315 -1.41 4.41 26.53
C GLY A 315 -1.20 4.73 28.01
N ILE A 316 -1.72 3.89 28.91
CA ILE A 316 -1.59 4.15 30.36
C ILE A 316 -0.15 4.01 30.84
N THR A 317 0.61 3.07 30.28
CA THR A 317 2.02 2.86 30.65
C THR A 317 2.99 3.85 29.99
N GLU A 318 2.49 4.78 29.18
CA GLU A 318 3.28 5.75 28.42
C GLU A 318 4.40 5.09 27.59
N ALA A 319 4.10 3.94 26.97
CA ALA A 319 5.07 3.24 26.13
C ALA A 319 5.53 4.15 24.96
N PRO A 320 6.82 4.14 24.58
CA PRO A 320 7.36 4.95 23.49
C PRO A 320 7.01 4.35 22.11
N GLY A 321 5.71 4.17 21.87
CA GLY A 321 5.14 3.29 20.85
C GLY A 321 4.21 2.24 21.48
N PRO A 322 3.77 1.22 20.73
CA PRO A 322 4.21 0.88 19.39
C PRO A 322 3.59 1.76 18.29
N VAL A 323 4.20 1.70 17.09
CA VAL A 323 3.56 2.18 15.86
C VAL A 323 2.68 1.05 15.30
N ILE A 324 1.38 1.29 15.14
CA ILE A 324 0.41 0.31 14.66
C ILE A 324 0.00 0.71 13.25
N VAL A 325 0.25 -0.15 12.27
CA VAL A 325 -0.24 0.08 10.91
C VAL A 325 -1.61 -0.59 10.78
N LEU A 326 -2.65 0.23 10.64
CA LEU A 326 -4.01 -0.22 10.42
C LEU A 326 -4.32 -0.16 8.92
N TRP A 327 -4.18 -1.29 8.24
CA TRP A 327 -4.58 -1.45 6.85
C TRP A 327 -6.08 -1.71 6.76
N GLN A 328 -6.88 -0.65 6.68
CA GLN A 328 -8.33 -0.74 6.62
C GLN A 328 -8.79 -1.57 5.42
N ARG A 329 -9.81 -2.40 5.65
CA ARG A 329 -10.50 -3.20 4.63
C ARG A 329 -11.99 -3.18 4.92
N ALA A 330 -12.80 -3.57 3.95
CA ALA A 330 -14.25 -3.50 4.10
C ALA A 330 -14.75 -4.36 5.27
N GLY A 331 -15.48 -3.73 6.19
CA GLY A 331 -16.12 -4.37 7.35
C GLY A 331 -17.63 -4.59 7.15
N PRO A 332 -18.40 -4.86 8.22
CA PRO A 332 -17.98 -5.21 9.58
C PRO A 332 -17.54 -6.69 9.71
N ALA A 333 -17.02 -7.06 10.89
CA ALA A 333 -16.52 -8.42 11.18
C ALA A 333 -15.48 -8.87 10.14
N THR A 334 -15.60 -10.07 9.56
CA THR A 334 -14.72 -10.51 8.46
C THR A 334 -14.82 -9.57 7.25
N GLY A 335 -16.03 -9.06 6.99
CA GLY A 335 -16.36 -8.16 5.90
C GLY A 335 -15.96 -8.70 4.53
N MET A 336 -15.31 -7.88 3.71
CA MET A 336 -14.71 -8.29 2.44
C MET A 336 -13.19 -8.14 2.52
N PRO A 337 -12.45 -9.21 2.90
CA PRO A 337 -11.03 -9.14 3.23
C PRO A 337 -10.11 -8.55 2.15
N THR A 338 -10.54 -8.65 0.89
CA THR A 338 -9.77 -8.24 -0.29
C THR A 338 -10.24 -6.92 -0.90
N ARG A 339 -11.20 -6.22 -0.25
CA ARG A 339 -11.74 -4.94 -0.71
C ARG A 339 -11.35 -3.80 0.23
N THR A 340 -11.19 -2.62 -0.35
CA THR A 340 -10.83 -1.40 0.40
C THR A 340 -12.08 -0.74 1.00
N GLU A 341 -11.92 -0.14 2.17
CA GLU A 341 -12.90 0.74 2.80
C GLU A 341 -12.17 1.61 3.84
N GLN A 342 -12.66 2.83 4.08
CA GLN A 342 -12.12 3.73 5.12
C GLN A 342 -13.10 3.85 6.31
N ALA A 343 -13.67 2.72 6.75
CA ALA A 343 -14.72 2.67 7.77
C ALA A 343 -14.20 2.62 9.22
N ASP A 344 -12.89 2.46 9.44
CA ASP A 344 -12.34 2.28 10.79
C ASP A 344 -11.96 3.60 11.48
N LEU A 345 -12.10 4.76 10.82
CA LEU A 345 -11.66 6.07 11.32
C LEU A 345 -12.10 6.38 12.76
N ARG A 346 -13.42 6.28 13.03
CA ARG A 346 -13.95 6.55 14.37
C ARG A 346 -13.49 5.50 15.38
N PHE A 347 -13.34 4.26 14.94
CA PHE A 347 -12.85 3.22 15.83
C PHE A 347 -11.37 3.46 16.19
N ALA A 348 -10.51 3.80 15.25
CA ALA A 348 -9.11 4.17 15.51
C ALA A 348 -8.97 5.35 16.49
N LEU A 349 -9.90 6.32 16.45
CA LEU A 349 -9.93 7.45 17.38
C LEU A 349 -10.36 7.07 18.81
N HIS A 350 -11.26 6.09 18.93
CA HIS A 350 -11.97 5.77 20.17
C HIS A 350 -11.74 4.35 20.68
N ALA A 351 -10.82 3.59 20.09
CA ALA A 351 -10.49 2.25 20.52
C ALA A 351 -9.88 2.25 21.93
N ALA A 352 -10.17 1.17 22.66
CA ALA A 352 -9.89 0.95 24.08
C ALA A 352 -10.81 1.74 25.03
N HIS A 353 -10.94 1.25 26.26
CA HIS A 353 -11.73 1.88 27.31
C HIS A 353 -10.94 3.01 28.00
N GLY A 354 -11.64 4.02 28.51
CA GLY A 354 -11.03 5.20 29.13
C GLY A 354 -10.39 6.16 28.12
N GLU A 355 -9.67 7.16 28.64
CA GLU A 355 -9.01 8.20 27.84
C GLU A 355 -7.50 8.07 27.97
N PHE A 356 -6.79 8.23 26.86
CA PHE A 356 -5.33 8.36 26.81
C PHE A 356 -4.93 8.99 25.48
N PRO A 357 -3.75 9.63 25.40
CA PRO A 357 -3.26 10.18 24.15
C PRO A 357 -2.91 9.04 23.16
N ARG A 358 -3.42 9.14 21.94
CA ARG A 358 -3.02 8.30 20.80
C ARG A 358 -2.91 9.17 19.56
N MET A 359 -1.86 9.02 18.78
CA MET A 359 -1.75 9.76 17.52
C MET A 359 -2.35 8.94 16.39
N VAL A 360 -3.03 9.57 15.45
CA VAL A 360 -3.60 8.92 14.27
C VAL A 360 -3.20 9.71 13.03
N ILE A 361 -2.39 9.10 12.16
CA ILE A 361 -1.83 9.69 10.95
C ILE A 361 -2.33 8.88 9.74
N ALA A 362 -2.87 9.53 8.73
CA ALA A 362 -3.47 8.91 7.57
C ALA A 362 -2.80 9.40 6.27
N PRO A 363 -1.77 8.67 5.77
CA PRO A 363 -1.08 9.04 4.55
C PRO A 363 -2.00 8.92 3.33
N GLY A 364 -1.88 9.84 2.37
CA GLY A 364 -2.73 9.88 1.18
C GLY A 364 -2.21 9.10 -0.03
N ASP A 365 -0.92 8.77 -0.05
CA ASP A 365 -0.28 8.03 -1.15
C ASP A 365 0.94 7.23 -0.66
N VAL A 366 1.60 6.54 -1.60
CA VAL A 366 2.77 5.69 -1.33
C VAL A 366 3.97 6.49 -0.82
N VAL A 367 4.18 7.72 -1.29
CA VAL A 367 5.30 8.57 -0.88
C VAL A 367 5.06 9.09 0.53
N GLU A 368 3.85 9.60 0.80
CA GLU A 368 3.44 10.01 2.15
C GLU A 368 3.52 8.85 3.13
N SER A 369 3.15 7.64 2.73
CA SER A 369 3.22 6.45 3.58
C SER A 369 4.64 6.18 4.09
N PHE A 370 5.67 6.39 3.28
CA PHE A 370 7.07 6.28 3.72
C PHE A 370 7.44 7.35 4.77
N TYR A 371 7.19 8.63 4.45
CA TYR A 371 7.59 9.75 5.30
C TYR A 371 6.80 9.81 6.61
N ASP A 372 5.49 9.57 6.55
CA ASP A 372 4.63 9.55 7.72
C ASP A 372 4.93 8.34 8.62
N THR A 373 5.33 7.20 8.04
CA THR A 373 5.83 6.08 8.85
C THR A 373 7.07 6.48 9.62
N PHE A 374 8.02 7.17 8.99
CA PHE A 374 9.22 7.64 9.69
C PHE A 374 8.88 8.62 10.82
N ASP A 375 8.03 9.59 10.54
CA ASP A 375 7.58 10.58 11.53
C ASP A 375 6.80 9.90 12.68
N ALA A 376 6.00 8.86 12.39
CA ALA A 376 5.25 8.11 13.39
C ALA A 376 6.15 7.52 14.48
N PHE A 377 7.31 6.94 14.14
CA PHE A 377 8.25 6.44 15.16
C PHE A 377 8.90 7.55 15.98
N ASN A 378 9.23 8.67 15.33
CA ASN A 378 9.78 9.83 16.03
C ASN A 378 8.76 10.38 17.03
N TYR A 379 7.48 10.48 16.63
CA TYR A 379 6.42 10.95 17.51
C TYR A 379 6.06 9.94 18.60
N ALA A 380 6.08 8.64 18.31
CA ALA A 380 5.88 7.59 19.29
C ALA A 380 6.89 7.70 20.45
N GLU A 381 8.18 7.87 20.15
CA GLU A 381 9.21 8.01 21.18
C GLU A 381 9.23 9.40 21.83
N ARG A 382 9.03 10.48 21.06
CA ARG A 382 9.07 11.85 21.57
C ARG A 382 7.92 12.15 22.52
N TYR A 383 6.71 11.71 22.17
CA TYR A 383 5.52 11.96 22.98
C TYR A 383 5.21 10.81 23.93
N GLN A 384 5.83 9.64 23.77
CA GLN A 384 5.56 8.45 24.57
C GLN A 384 4.07 8.07 24.53
N VAL A 385 3.60 7.86 23.31
CA VAL A 385 2.21 7.52 22.97
C VAL A 385 2.19 6.47 21.86
N PRO A 386 1.16 5.60 21.79
CA PRO A 386 0.93 4.79 20.61
C PRO A 386 0.57 5.68 19.41
N VAL A 387 1.05 5.28 18.23
CA VAL A 387 0.77 5.97 16.96
C VAL A 387 0.13 4.99 15.99
N ILE A 388 -1.03 5.34 15.46
CA ILE A 388 -1.76 4.56 14.46
C ILE A 388 -1.52 5.19 13.09
N LEU A 389 -0.91 4.44 12.18
CA LEU A 389 -0.87 4.76 10.75
C LEU A 389 -2.12 4.17 10.10
N LEU A 390 -3.08 5.05 9.81
CA LEU A 390 -4.39 4.71 9.26
C LEU A 390 -4.34 4.76 7.74
N THR A 391 -4.15 3.60 7.12
CA THR A 391 -4.08 3.41 5.66
C THR A 391 -5.12 2.37 5.24
N ASP A 392 -5.12 1.90 4.00
CA ASP A 392 -6.16 1.01 3.49
C ASP A 392 -5.65 0.00 2.46
N LYS A 393 -6.47 -1.01 2.18
CA LYS A 393 -6.16 -2.08 1.20
C LYS A 393 -5.80 -1.50 -0.16
N PHE A 394 -6.42 -0.40 -0.58
CA PHE A 394 -6.14 0.19 -1.88
C PHE A 394 -4.69 0.68 -1.96
N LEU A 395 -4.21 1.42 -0.96
CA LEU A 395 -2.78 1.80 -0.91
C LEU A 395 -1.89 0.58 -0.73
N ALA A 396 -2.30 -0.42 0.07
CA ALA A 396 -1.53 -1.65 0.26
C ALA A 396 -1.20 -2.32 -1.08
N SER A 397 -2.22 -2.47 -1.93
CA SER A 397 -2.13 -3.17 -3.23
C SER A 397 -1.68 -2.29 -4.39
N THR A 398 -1.65 -0.96 -4.20
CA THR A 398 -1.16 -0.01 -5.21
C THR A 398 0.29 -0.32 -5.57
N TYR A 399 0.57 -0.44 -6.87
CA TYR A 399 1.90 -0.58 -7.43
C TYR A 399 2.13 0.55 -8.43
N LYS A 400 3.08 1.44 -8.15
CA LYS A 400 3.36 2.61 -9.01
C LYS A 400 4.84 2.93 -9.06
N ASP A 401 5.21 3.75 -10.04
CA ASP A 401 6.52 4.37 -10.07
C ASP A 401 6.53 5.66 -9.24
N ILE A 402 7.63 5.88 -8.53
CA ILE A 402 7.91 7.11 -7.81
C ILE A 402 9.35 7.56 -8.10
N ALA A 403 9.61 8.85 -7.89
CA ALA A 403 10.98 9.32 -7.74
C ALA A 403 11.65 8.61 -6.54
N PHE A 404 12.97 8.47 -6.56
CA PHE A 404 13.68 7.90 -5.43
C PHE A 404 13.42 8.72 -4.16
N LEU A 405 13.14 8.02 -3.07
CA LEU A 405 12.84 8.64 -1.78
C LEU A 405 14.08 9.39 -1.26
N HIS A 406 13.96 10.70 -1.09
CA HIS A 406 15.01 11.52 -0.49
C HIS A 406 15.04 11.29 1.01
N THR A 407 16.18 10.83 1.54
CA THR A 407 16.33 10.54 2.97
C THR A 407 17.38 11.38 3.69
N ASP A 408 17.96 12.35 2.99
CA ASP A 408 18.92 13.29 3.53
C ASP A 408 18.26 14.16 4.61
N GLY A 409 18.94 14.32 5.75
CA GLY A 409 18.43 15.10 6.87
C GLY A 409 17.36 14.40 7.73
N MET A 410 16.87 13.22 7.34
CA MET A 410 15.99 12.42 8.19
C MET A 410 16.75 11.92 9.42
N LYS A 411 16.36 12.40 10.60
CA LYS A 411 17.00 12.06 11.89
C LYS A 411 16.05 11.30 12.80
N VAL A 412 16.57 10.22 13.38
CA VAL A 412 15.90 9.43 14.42
C VAL A 412 15.87 10.26 15.71
N ASP A 413 14.66 10.65 16.14
CA ASP A 413 14.41 11.36 17.41
C ASP A 413 14.03 10.34 18.50
N ARG A 414 14.95 10.05 19.42
CA ARG A 414 14.72 9.07 20.50
C ARG A 414 13.89 9.61 21.67
N GLY A 415 13.46 10.88 21.61
CA GLY A 415 12.78 11.57 22.69
C GLY A 415 13.65 11.73 23.94
N ASP A 416 13.01 11.83 25.09
CA ASP A 416 13.66 12.00 26.40
C ASP A 416 14.17 10.66 26.97
N LEU A 417 15.04 9.98 26.21
CA LEU A 417 15.69 8.73 26.61
C LEU A 417 16.95 9.02 27.43
N VAL A 418 16.89 8.72 28.73
CA VAL A 418 18.00 8.97 29.66
C VAL A 418 19.18 8.03 29.42
N GLN A 419 20.38 8.53 29.68
CA GLN A 419 21.62 7.74 29.73
C GLN A 419 22.08 7.52 31.17
N GLU A 420 23.06 6.64 31.39
CA GLU A 420 23.62 6.40 32.73
C GLU A 420 24.14 7.68 33.41
N ALA A 421 24.70 8.61 32.63
CA ALA A 421 25.20 9.88 33.14
C ALA A 421 24.07 10.80 33.66
N ASP A 422 22.87 10.70 33.09
CA ASP A 422 21.71 11.48 33.53
C ASP A 422 21.16 10.90 34.83
N LEU A 423 21.08 9.56 34.91
CA LEU A 423 20.65 8.82 36.11
C LEU A 423 21.64 8.95 37.27
N ALA A 424 22.94 9.07 36.99
CA ALA A 424 23.93 9.34 38.03
C ALA A 424 23.73 10.72 38.69
N LYS A 425 23.16 11.69 37.96
CA LYS A 425 22.81 13.03 38.47
C LYS A 425 21.45 13.07 39.14
N ASN A 426 20.57 12.12 38.82
CA ASN A 426 19.25 11.98 39.42
C ASN A 426 19.06 10.56 39.98
N PRO A 427 19.55 10.30 41.21
CA PRO A 427 19.50 8.95 41.79
C PRO A 427 18.07 8.50 42.17
N ASP A 428 17.10 9.43 42.23
CA ASP A 428 15.69 9.15 42.49
C ASP A 428 14.89 9.17 41.17
N TYR A 429 15.18 8.19 40.31
CA TYR A 429 14.54 8.10 39.00
C TYR A 429 13.05 7.75 39.12
N LYS A 430 12.21 8.54 38.45
CA LYS A 430 10.76 8.44 38.42
C LYS A 430 10.26 8.31 36.98
N ARG A 431 9.79 7.11 36.60
CA ARG A 431 9.34 6.82 35.23
C ARG A 431 8.19 7.71 34.76
N TYR A 432 7.33 8.14 35.69
CA TYR A 432 6.15 8.95 35.44
C TYR A 432 6.28 10.36 36.04
N GLN A 433 7.51 10.87 36.12
CA GLN A 433 7.83 12.19 36.68
C GLN A 433 6.94 13.30 36.09
N TRP A 434 6.43 14.16 36.97
CA TRP A 434 5.64 15.30 36.57
C TRP A 434 6.48 16.44 36.02
N ASN A 435 5.99 17.06 34.94
CA ASN A 435 6.47 18.31 34.41
C ASN A 435 5.41 18.97 33.52
N ASP A 436 5.64 20.23 33.15
CA ASP A 436 4.71 21.07 32.40
C ASP A 436 4.45 20.57 30.96
N LEU A 437 5.37 19.77 30.42
CA LEU A 437 5.25 19.18 29.08
C LEU A 437 4.42 17.88 29.07
N GLY A 438 4.27 17.26 30.24
CA GLY A 438 3.67 15.92 30.37
C GLY A 438 4.60 14.77 29.96
N ILE A 439 5.82 15.03 29.51
CA ILE A 439 6.77 14.02 28.98
C ILE A 439 7.79 13.63 30.05
N SER A 440 7.67 12.45 30.65
CA SER A 440 8.64 11.98 31.64
C SER A 440 9.95 11.53 30.98
N PRO A 441 11.12 11.72 31.61
CA PRO A 441 12.33 11.04 31.17
C PRO A 441 12.16 9.51 31.23
N ARG A 442 12.50 8.79 30.16
CA ARG A 442 12.34 7.33 30.08
C ARG A 442 13.68 6.61 30.16
N SER A 443 13.69 5.50 30.91
CA SER A 443 14.79 4.54 31.00
C SER A 443 14.49 3.28 30.15
N ARG A 444 15.40 2.30 30.18
CA ARG A 444 15.22 0.95 29.62
C ARG A 444 15.78 -0.10 30.58
N PRO A 445 15.26 -1.34 30.56
CA PRO A 445 15.79 -2.44 31.35
C PRO A 445 17.31 -2.61 31.16
N GLY A 446 18.01 -2.88 32.27
CA GLY A 446 19.46 -3.05 32.30
C GLY A 446 20.28 -1.75 32.47
N LEU A 447 19.66 -0.57 32.43
CA LEU A 447 20.35 0.70 32.64
C LEU A 447 20.56 0.98 34.14
N LYS A 448 21.82 1.17 34.57
CA LYS A 448 22.16 1.39 35.99
C LYS A 448 21.50 2.66 36.52
N GLY A 449 20.80 2.54 37.65
CA GLY A 449 20.10 3.66 38.30
C GLY A 449 18.74 4.01 37.68
N GLY A 450 18.34 3.33 36.60
CA GLY A 450 17.11 3.60 35.86
C GLY A 450 16.04 2.53 36.08
N ILE A 451 15.91 2.00 37.30
CA ILE A 451 14.90 1.00 37.66
C ILE A 451 13.52 1.66 37.60
N PHE A 452 12.53 0.97 37.03
CA PHE A 452 11.16 1.46 36.97
C PHE A 452 10.16 0.32 37.07
N TRP A 453 8.93 0.69 37.42
CA TRP A 453 7.76 -0.16 37.40
C TRP A 453 6.80 0.32 36.31
N THR A 454 6.08 -0.60 35.70
CA THR A 454 5.04 -0.31 34.72
C THR A 454 3.83 -1.16 35.08
N THR A 455 2.64 -0.57 35.11
CA THR A 455 1.40 -1.23 35.51
C THR A 455 0.21 -0.69 34.74
N GLY A 456 -0.81 -1.54 34.55
CA GLY A 456 -2.09 -1.17 33.94
C GLY A 456 -3.05 -0.46 34.90
N ASP A 457 -2.78 -0.52 36.21
CA ASP A 457 -3.48 0.29 37.20
C ASP A 457 -3.03 1.77 37.11
N GLU A 458 -3.83 2.66 37.69
CA GLU A 458 -3.33 4.03 37.93
C GLU A 458 -2.14 3.98 38.91
N HIS A 459 -1.18 4.88 38.71
CA HIS A 459 0.10 4.81 39.38
C HIS A 459 0.66 6.17 39.81
N ASP A 460 1.57 6.14 40.77
CA ASP A 460 2.38 7.30 41.19
C ASP A 460 3.56 7.57 40.23
N GLU A 461 4.42 8.55 40.55
CA GLU A 461 5.57 8.92 39.70
C GLU A 461 6.61 7.79 39.52
N TYR A 462 6.62 6.79 40.41
CA TYR A 462 7.52 5.64 40.34
C TYR A 462 6.94 4.50 39.49
N GLY A 463 5.61 4.44 39.38
CA GLY A 463 4.87 3.36 38.72
C GLY A 463 4.20 2.39 39.68
N HIS A 464 4.08 2.73 40.96
CA HIS A 464 3.37 1.91 41.94
C HIS A 464 1.87 2.23 41.94
N ILE A 465 1.05 1.20 42.16
CA ILE A 465 -0.42 1.28 42.14
C ILE A 465 -0.92 2.32 43.14
N THR A 466 -1.87 3.14 42.72
CA THR A 466 -2.55 4.11 43.59
C THR A 466 -4.01 4.31 43.21
N GLU A 467 -4.85 4.50 44.23
CA GLU A 467 -6.26 4.87 44.07
C GLU A 467 -6.54 6.31 44.57
N ALA A 468 -5.49 7.07 44.92
CA ALA A 468 -5.65 8.42 45.44
C ALA A 468 -6.23 9.35 44.37
N THR A 469 -7.39 9.96 44.66
CA THR A 469 -8.14 10.79 43.71
C THR A 469 -7.32 11.96 43.16
N GLU A 470 -6.53 12.63 44.01
CA GLU A 470 -5.67 13.73 43.57
C GLU A 470 -4.58 13.26 42.58
N LEU A 471 -3.98 12.09 42.83
CA LEU A 471 -2.98 11.52 41.92
C LEU A 471 -3.61 11.09 40.60
N ARG A 472 -4.80 10.49 40.64
CA ARG A 472 -5.58 10.14 39.44
C ARG A 472 -5.80 11.35 38.53
N VAL A 473 -6.26 12.48 39.08
CA VAL A 473 -6.48 13.71 38.30
C VAL A 473 -5.17 14.22 37.69
N ARG A 474 -4.08 14.24 38.48
CA ARG A 474 -2.78 14.72 38.00
C ARG A 474 -2.20 13.83 36.90
N MET A 475 -2.21 12.51 37.06
CA MET A 475 -1.66 11.58 36.07
C MET A 475 -2.47 11.55 34.78
N MET A 476 -3.80 11.60 34.86
CA MET A 476 -4.62 11.76 33.65
C MET A 476 -4.34 13.06 32.93
N THR A 477 -4.26 14.18 33.66
CA THR A 477 -3.94 15.50 33.08
C THR A 477 -2.56 15.48 32.40
N LYS A 478 -1.57 14.88 33.06
CA LYS A 478 -0.21 14.69 32.51
C LYS A 478 -0.25 13.90 31.20
N ARG A 479 -0.89 12.73 31.18
CA ARG A 479 -0.97 11.90 29.97
C ARG A 479 -1.65 12.64 28.84
N MET A 480 -2.78 13.28 29.09
CA MET A 480 -3.48 14.03 28.04
C MET A 480 -2.63 15.18 27.50
N ARG A 481 -1.95 15.96 28.37
CA ARG A 481 -1.10 17.11 27.97
C ARG A 481 -0.14 16.81 26.81
N LYS A 482 0.30 15.57 26.65
CA LYS A 482 1.16 15.11 25.56
C LYS A 482 0.54 15.31 24.18
N ILE A 483 -0.75 15.01 23.99
CA ILE A 483 -1.41 15.18 22.68
C ILE A 483 -1.69 16.67 22.41
N GLU A 484 -2.00 17.46 23.43
CA GLU A 484 -2.07 18.92 23.30
C GLU A 484 -0.71 19.51 22.92
N LEU A 485 0.39 19.04 23.51
CA LEU A 485 1.73 19.46 23.16
C LEU A 485 2.05 19.09 21.71
N ALA A 486 1.73 17.87 21.28
CA ALA A 486 1.88 17.45 19.89
C ALA A 486 1.08 18.35 18.94
N ARG A 487 -0.16 18.71 19.28
CA ARG A 487 -0.98 19.65 18.50
C ARG A 487 -0.31 21.01 18.34
N GLN A 488 0.34 21.52 19.39
CA GLN A 488 1.02 22.82 19.42
C GLN A 488 2.35 22.82 18.66
N VAL A 489 3.13 21.74 18.78
CA VAL A 489 4.51 21.68 18.28
C VAL A 489 4.62 21.12 16.87
N ILE A 490 3.77 20.16 16.50
CA ILE A 490 3.77 19.59 15.15
C ILE A 490 3.24 20.67 14.19
N PRO A 491 4.02 21.03 13.14
CA PRO A 491 3.61 22.04 12.18
C PRO A 491 2.28 21.70 11.50
N ASP A 492 1.44 22.71 11.28
CA ASP A 492 0.15 22.51 10.60
C ASP A 492 0.31 21.95 9.18
N SER A 493 1.40 22.27 8.49
CA SER A 493 1.75 21.73 7.17
C SER A 493 2.02 20.22 7.15
N LYS A 494 2.28 19.60 8.31
CA LYS A 494 2.33 18.13 8.44
C LYS A 494 0.93 17.55 8.65
N LYS A 495 0.07 18.27 9.37
CA LYS A 495 -1.26 17.81 9.81
C LYS A 495 -2.32 17.91 8.71
N ALA A 496 -2.24 18.91 7.83
CA ALA A 496 -3.09 19.02 6.67
C ALA A 496 -2.39 19.76 5.51
N THR A 497 -2.82 19.48 4.30
CA THR A 497 -2.31 20.10 3.07
C THR A 497 -3.48 20.68 2.28
N LEU A 498 -3.39 21.95 1.91
CA LEU A 498 -4.32 22.58 0.97
C LEU A 498 -3.73 22.54 -0.44
N HIS A 499 -4.40 21.82 -1.33
CA HIS A 499 -4.07 21.75 -2.76
C HIS A 499 -4.96 22.72 -3.55
N GLY A 500 -4.39 23.43 -4.51
CA GLY A 500 -5.12 24.44 -5.29
C GLY A 500 -5.23 25.81 -4.59
N PRO A 501 -5.92 26.78 -5.20
CA PRO A 501 -5.97 28.14 -4.71
C PRO A 501 -6.87 28.28 -3.47
N LYS A 502 -6.37 28.94 -2.41
CA LYS A 502 -7.15 29.20 -1.19
C LYS A 502 -8.45 29.99 -1.45
N SER A 503 -8.50 30.77 -2.53
CA SER A 503 -9.66 31.55 -2.95
C SER A 503 -10.71 30.76 -3.75
N ALA A 504 -10.51 29.46 -3.99
CA ALA A 504 -11.46 28.66 -4.74
C ALA A 504 -12.86 28.69 -4.09
N PRO A 505 -13.95 28.76 -4.88
CA PRO A 505 -15.32 28.81 -4.35
C PRO A 505 -15.79 27.49 -3.72
N ILE A 506 -15.11 26.37 -4.01
CA ILE A 506 -15.47 25.03 -3.54
C ILE A 506 -14.23 24.38 -2.92
N THR A 507 -14.36 23.98 -1.66
CA THR A 507 -13.35 23.20 -0.92
C THR A 507 -13.78 21.75 -0.85
N LEU A 508 -13.02 20.87 -1.49
CA LEU A 508 -13.12 19.42 -1.30
C LEU A 508 -12.38 19.05 -0.01
N VAL A 509 -12.95 18.17 0.80
CA VAL A 509 -12.31 17.72 2.06
C VAL A 509 -12.24 16.20 2.07
N GLY A 510 -11.06 15.66 2.35
CA GLY A 510 -10.79 14.23 2.25
C GLY A 510 -9.49 13.83 2.93
N TRP A 511 -9.23 12.53 3.00
CA TRP A 511 -8.08 11.96 3.69
C TRP A 511 -7.77 10.55 3.14
N GLY A 512 -6.57 10.04 3.42
CA GLY A 512 -6.15 8.71 2.98
C GLY A 512 -6.10 8.58 1.46
N SER A 513 -6.32 7.36 0.96
CA SER A 513 -6.17 7.00 -0.46
C SER A 513 -7.02 7.80 -1.45
N THR A 514 -8.08 8.47 -0.98
CA THR A 514 -8.92 9.34 -1.82
C THR A 514 -8.14 10.52 -2.40
N LYS A 515 -6.99 10.90 -1.82
CA LYS A 515 -6.13 12.00 -2.28
C LYS A 515 -5.91 11.97 -3.79
N GLY A 516 -5.49 10.82 -4.32
CA GLY A 516 -5.12 10.71 -5.73
C GLY A 516 -6.29 10.96 -6.67
N ALA A 517 -7.45 10.35 -6.39
CA ALA A 517 -8.65 10.51 -7.20
C ALA A 517 -9.23 11.94 -7.11
N ILE A 518 -9.18 12.57 -5.93
CA ILE A 518 -9.61 13.96 -5.75
C ILE A 518 -8.72 14.90 -6.58
N LEU A 519 -7.40 14.74 -6.52
CA LEU A 519 -6.47 15.59 -7.28
C LEU A 519 -6.66 15.43 -8.79
N ASP A 520 -6.86 14.21 -9.29
CA ASP A 520 -7.12 13.97 -10.71
C ASP A 520 -8.49 14.56 -11.11
N GLY A 521 -9.53 14.42 -10.28
CA GLY A 521 -10.84 15.04 -10.52
C GLY A 521 -10.81 16.58 -10.47
N MET A 522 -9.96 17.19 -9.66
CA MET A 522 -9.75 18.64 -9.67
C MET A 522 -9.19 19.14 -11.00
N GLU A 523 -8.31 18.36 -11.65
CA GLU A 523 -7.79 18.71 -12.98
C GLU A 523 -8.90 18.68 -14.04
N GLU A 524 -9.81 17.71 -13.97
CA GLU A 524 -10.99 17.62 -14.83
C GLU A 524 -11.99 18.77 -14.60
N LEU A 525 -12.29 19.08 -13.34
CA LEU A 525 -13.16 20.21 -12.97
C LEU A 525 -12.57 21.54 -13.46
N LYS A 526 -11.26 21.73 -13.30
CA LYS A 526 -10.56 22.90 -13.81
C LYS A 526 -10.67 23.01 -15.34
N ALA A 527 -10.54 21.89 -16.06
CA ALA A 527 -10.73 21.87 -17.52
C ALA A 527 -12.17 22.23 -17.93
N ALA A 528 -13.15 21.92 -17.09
CA ALA A 528 -14.55 22.33 -17.24
C ALA A 528 -14.84 23.78 -16.75
N GLY A 529 -13.82 24.53 -16.31
CA GLY A 529 -13.98 25.90 -15.81
C GLY A 529 -14.49 26.01 -14.37
N ILE A 530 -14.49 24.92 -13.61
CA ILE A 530 -14.89 24.88 -12.20
C ILE A 530 -13.63 24.95 -11.34
N GLU A 531 -13.47 26.05 -10.60
CA GLU A 531 -12.34 26.22 -9.68
C GLU A 531 -12.64 25.56 -8.34
N THR A 532 -11.72 24.69 -7.89
CA THR A 532 -11.81 23.97 -6.61
C THR A 532 -10.46 23.99 -5.90
N ASN A 533 -10.48 23.88 -4.57
CA ASN A 533 -9.31 23.48 -3.78
C ASN A 533 -9.61 22.16 -3.05
N PHE A 534 -8.58 21.53 -2.49
CA PHE A 534 -8.71 20.29 -1.72
C PHE A 534 -7.92 20.39 -0.42
N LEU A 535 -8.64 20.35 0.70
CA LEU A 535 -8.09 20.21 2.03
C LEU A 535 -7.92 18.73 2.37
N GLN A 536 -6.69 18.24 2.23
CA GLN A 536 -6.29 16.91 2.64
C GLN A 536 -5.97 16.91 4.13
N ILE A 537 -6.80 16.24 4.94
CA ILE A 537 -6.48 15.99 6.35
C ILE A 537 -5.53 14.79 6.41
N ARG A 538 -4.37 14.99 7.04
CA ARG A 538 -3.35 13.95 7.19
C ARG A 538 -3.28 13.45 8.62
N TYR A 539 -3.37 14.34 9.62
CA TYR A 539 -3.30 13.95 11.03
C TYR A 539 -4.71 14.06 11.60
N ILE A 540 -5.33 12.91 11.85
CA ILE A 540 -6.67 12.80 12.42
C ILE A 540 -6.62 13.16 13.92
N ASN A 541 -5.56 12.74 14.62
CA ASN A 541 -5.27 13.16 15.98
C ASN A 541 -3.74 13.35 16.14
N PRO A 542 -3.24 14.54 16.51
CA PRO A 542 -3.98 15.76 16.83
C PRO A 542 -4.57 16.46 15.60
N PHE A 543 -5.86 16.79 15.65
CA PHE A 543 -6.57 17.46 14.56
C PHE A 543 -6.16 18.95 14.46
N PRO A 544 -5.90 19.48 13.24
CA PRO A 544 -5.50 20.88 13.04
C PRO A 544 -6.70 21.85 13.00
N THR A 545 -7.41 21.98 14.12
CA THR A 545 -8.68 22.75 14.20
C THR A 545 -8.59 24.19 13.68
N ASP A 546 -7.51 24.91 14.02
CA ASP A 546 -7.38 26.33 13.67
C ASP A 546 -7.17 26.51 12.16
N LEU A 547 -6.28 25.70 11.55
CA LEU A 547 -6.07 25.67 10.10
C LEU A 547 -7.36 25.29 9.35
N VAL A 548 -8.06 24.26 9.81
CA VAL A 548 -9.30 23.79 9.15
C VAL A 548 -10.41 24.83 9.25
N ARG A 549 -10.45 25.64 10.31
CA ARG A 549 -11.43 26.72 10.46
C ARG A 549 -11.13 27.92 9.56
N GLU A 550 -9.86 28.15 9.23
CA GLU A 550 -9.43 29.27 8.39
C GLU A 550 -9.72 29.05 6.90
N ILE A 551 -9.77 27.78 6.47
CA ILE A 551 -10.08 27.34 5.10
C ILE A 551 -11.59 27.18 4.96
#